data_AF-A0A928SZX1-F1
#
_entry.id   AF-A0A928SZX1-F1
#
_cell.length_a   1.000
_cell.length_b   1.000
_cell.length_c   1.000
_cell.angle_alpha   90.00
_cell.angle_beta   90.00
_cell.angle_gamma   90.00
#
_symmetry.space_group_name_H-M   'P 1'
#
loop_
_entity.id
_entity.type
_entity.pdbx_description
1 polymer ?
#
loop_
_entity_poly.entity_id
_entity_poly.type
_entity_poly.pdbx_seq_one_letter_code
_entity_poly.pdbx_strand_id
1 'polypeptide(L)' 'MRNKELLLNSIERAQRDVASAEADLERLLGELLQAPRADKTTVSRVIEEAFGKLRSAKSDLADLETIVSSDDD' A
#
# COMPACT_ATOMS: atom_id res chain seq x y z
N MET A 1 -6.52 6.62 26.56
CA MET A 1 -6.73 7.61 25.47
C MET A 1 -5.51 7.78 24.56
N ARG A 2 -4.28 7.89 25.08
CA ARG A 2 -3.06 8.07 24.25
C ARG A 2 -2.77 6.93 23.25
N ASN A 3 -3.07 5.67 23.59
CA ASN A 3 -2.93 4.54 22.66
C ASN A 3 -3.94 4.58 21.50
N LYS A 4 -5.19 4.96 21.77
CA LYS A 4 -6.24 5.05 20.75
C LYS A 4 -5.94 6.11 19.69
N GLU A 5 -5.42 7.27 20.09
CA GLU A 5 -4.96 8.29 19.13
C GLU A 5 -3.76 7.84 18.30
N LEU A 6 -2.81 7.09 18.89
CA LEU A 6 -1.66 6.54 18.17
C LEU A 6 -2.08 5.46 17.15
N LEU A 7 -3.05 4.62 17.51
CA LEU A 7 -3.65 3.62 16.62
C LEU A 7 -4.39 4.28 15.46
N LEU A 8 -5.24 5.29 15.74
CA LEU A 8 -5.95 6.02 14.69
C LEU A 8 -4.99 6.72 13.71
N ASN A 9 -3.94 7.37 14.22
CA ASN A 9 -2.92 7.99 13.35
C ASN A 9 -2.17 6.96 12.50
N SER A 10 -1.89 5.78 13.05
CA SER A 10 -1.23 4.69 12.32
C SER A 10 -2.13 4.12 11.22
N ILE A 11 -3.43 3.95 11.50
CA ILE A 11 -4.44 3.51 10.54
C ILE A 11 -4.58 4.54 9.41
N GLU A 12 -4.73 5.82 9.73
CA GLU A 12 -4.81 6.89 8.72
C GLU A 12 -3.56 6.98 7.84
N ARG A 13 -2.39 6.68 8.41
CA ARG A 13 -1.15 6.62 7.65
C ARG A 13 -1.14 5.42 6.71
N ALA A 14 -1.46 4.23 7.21
CA ALA A 14 -1.53 3.02 6.39
C ALA A 14 -2.55 3.15 5.26
N GLN A 15 -3.71 3.76 5.50
CA GLN A 15 -4.73 4.03 4.48
C GLN A 15 -4.23 4.97 3.38
N ARG A 16 -3.50 6.04 3.76
CA ARG A 16 -2.88 6.96 2.78
C ARG A 16 -1.82 6.26 1.95
N ASP A 17 -0.99 5.44 2.58
CA ASP A 17 0.08 4.71 1.90
C ASP A 17 -0.50 3.67 0.91
N VAL A 18 -1.60 3.00 1.27
CA VAL A 18 -2.35 2.11 0.36
C VAL A 18 -2.93 2.89 -0.82
N ALA A 19 -3.65 3.99 -0.58
CA ALA A 19 -4.26 4.77 -1.64
C ALA A 19 -3.21 5.34 -2.62
N SER A 20 -2.06 5.78 -2.10
CA SER A 20 -0.95 6.23 -2.94
C SER A 20 -0.37 5.09 -3.79
N ALA A 21 -0.19 3.90 -3.22
CA ALA A 21 0.31 2.74 -3.95
C ALA A 21 -0.67 2.29 -5.04
N GLU A 22 -1.98 2.36 -4.79
CA GLU A 22 -3.02 2.06 -5.79
C GLU A 22 -3.01 3.06 -6.95
N ALA A 23 -2.91 4.36 -6.67
CA ALA A 23 -2.82 5.39 -7.69
C ALA A 23 -1.54 5.26 -8.55
N ASP A 24 -0.41 4.93 -7.92
CA ASP A 24 0.84 4.66 -8.64
C ASP A 24 0.72 3.42 -9.54
N LEU A 25 0.08 2.36 -9.07
CA LEU A 25 -0.20 1.15 -9.86
C LEU A 25 -1.10 1.46 -11.06
N GLU A 26 -2.18 2.22 -10.88
CA GLU A 26 -3.12 2.57 -11.94
C GLU A 26 -2.45 3.39 -13.05
N ARG A 27 -1.67 4.41 -12.66
CA ARG A 27 -0.88 5.21 -13.59
C ARG A 27 0.11 4.35 -14.38
N LEU A 28 0.84 3.49 -13.69
CA LEU A 28 1.83 2.62 -14.30
C LEU A 28 1.19 1.61 -15.27
N LEU A 29 0.00 1.10 -14.95
CA LEU A 29 -0.78 0.22 -15.83
C LEU A 29 -1.19 0.94 -17.12
N GLY A 30 -1.62 2.20 -17.01
CA GLY A 30 -1.92 3.07 -18.14
C GLY A 30 -0.71 3.29 -19.05
N GLU A 31 0.46 3.57 -18.47
CA GLU A 31 1.72 3.73 -19.20
C GLU A 31 2.12 2.42 -19.92
N LEU A 32 1.95 1.26 -19.26
CA LEU A 32 2.29 -0.05 -19.82
C LEU A 32 1.42 -0.49 -21.00
N LEU A 33 0.14 -0.14 -20.96
CA LEU A 33 -0.80 -0.42 -22.05
C LEU A 33 -0.43 0.34 -23.32
N GLN A 34 0.19 1.51 -23.20
CA GLN A 34 0.61 2.34 -24.33
C GLN A 34 2.09 2.19 -24.72
N ALA A 35 2.91 1.52 -23.90
CA ALA A 35 4.34 1.38 -24.13
C ALA A 35 4.72 0.36 -25.23
N PRO A 36 5.74 0.66 -26.07
CA PRO A 36 6.36 -0.29 -26.99
C PRO A 36 6.92 -1.53 -26.26
N ARG A 37 6.97 -2.69 -26.94
CA ARG A 37 7.41 -3.97 -26.33
C ARG A 37 8.79 -3.91 -25.66
N ALA A 38 9.71 -3.09 -26.16
CA ALA A 38 11.06 -2.97 -25.61
C ALA A 38 11.09 -2.28 -24.23
N ASP A 39 10.12 -1.43 -23.92
CA ASP A 39 10.06 -0.67 -22.66
C ASP A 39 9.36 -1.44 -21.53
N LYS A 40 8.65 -2.53 -21.86
CA LYS A 40 7.83 -3.30 -20.90
C LYS A 40 8.66 -4.03 -19.84
N THR A 41 9.92 -4.35 -20.11
CA THR A 41 10.84 -4.99 -19.14
C THR A 41 11.20 -4.06 -17.99
N THR A 42 11.43 -2.78 -18.26
CA THR A 42 11.68 -1.77 -17.22
C THR A 42 10.45 -1.54 -16.35
N VAL A 43 9.24 -1.55 -16.95
CA VAL A 43 8.00 -1.37 -16.20
C VAL A 43 7.71 -2.55 -15.26
N SER A 44 8.12 -3.77 -15.63
CA SER A 44 7.95 -4.97 -14.78
C SER A 44 8.59 -4.81 -13.40
N ARG A 45 9.78 -4.18 -13.29
CA ARG A 45 10.45 -3.94 -12.00
C ARG A 45 9.70 -2.91 -11.15
N VAL A 46 9.18 -1.86 -11.77
CA VAL A 46 8.43 -0.81 -11.07
C VAL A 46 7.09 -1.35 -10.54
N ILE A 47 6.45 -2.27 -11.29
CA ILE A 47 5.27 -3.00 -10.83
C ILE A 47 5.60 -3.85 -9.59
N GLU A 48 6.68 -4.61 -9.63
CA GLU A 48 7.09 -5.46 -8.51
C GLU A 48 7.36 -4.64 -7.24
N GLU A 49 8.02 -3.49 -7.37
CA GLU A 49 8.24 -2.57 -6.26
C GLU A 49 6.92 -2.00 -5.70
N ALA A 50 5.97 -1.64 -6.57
CA ALA A 50 4.67 -1.13 -6.15
C ALA A 50 3.82 -2.21 -5.44
N PHE A 51 3.80 -3.43 -5.96
CA PHE A 51 3.16 -4.57 -5.28
C PHE A 51 3.83 -4.90 -3.93
N GLY A 52 5.16 -4.75 -3.83
CA GLY A 52 5.89 -4.92 -2.58
C GLY A 52 5.45 -3.93 -1.51
N LYS A 53 5.30 -2.64 -1.88
CA LYS A 53 4.77 -1.59 -1.00
C LYS A 53 3.33 -1.86 -0.58
N LEU A 54 2.46 -2.22 -1.52
CA LEU A 54 1.06 -2.53 -1.23
C LEU A 54 0.92 -3.72 -0.28
N ARG A 55 1.72 -4.77 -0.48
CA ARG A 55 1.72 -5.96 0.41
C ARG A 55 2.18 -5.61 1.82
N SER A 56 3.20 -4.76 1.94
CA SER A 56 3.69 -4.30 3.25
C SER A 56 2.63 -3.47 3.96
N ALA A 57 2.02 -2.50 3.28
CA ALA A 57 0.97 -1.65 3.85
C ALA A 57 -0.27 -2.46 4.29
N LYS A 58 -0.63 -3.52 3.55
CA LYS A 58 -1.69 -4.45 3.96
C LYS A 58 -1.33 -5.28 5.20
N SER A 59 -0.07 -5.68 5.33
CA SER A 59 0.41 -6.39 6.53
C SER A 59 0.34 -5.48 7.74
N ASP A 60 0.86 -4.25 7.62
CA ASP A 60 0.84 -3.26 8.70
C ASP A 60 -0.59 -2.94 9.14
N LEU A 61 -1.54 -2.87 8.19
CA LEU A 61 -2.95 -2.66 8.50
C LEU A 61 -3.55 -3.85 9.28
N ALA A 62 -3.26 -5.08 8.88
CA ALA A 62 -3.75 -6.29 9.57
C ALA A 62 -3.16 -6.45 10.98
N ASP A 63 -1.89 -6.08 11.16
CA ASP A 63 -1.24 -6.06 12.48
C ASP A 63 -1.90 -5.02 13.39
N LEU A 64 -2.19 -3.82 12.86
CA LEU A 64 -2.91 -2.78 13.59
C LEU A 64 -4.35 -3.20 13.95
N GLU A 65 -5.08 -3.82 13.03
CA GLU A 65 -6.42 -4.38 13.30
C GLU A 65 -6.37 -5.40 14.44
N THR A 66 -5.38 -6.29 14.43
CA THR A 66 -5.17 -7.28 15.50
C THR A 66 -4.90 -6.62 16.84
N ILE A 67 -4.04 -5.60 16.89
CA ILE A 67 -3.74 -4.85 18.11
C ILE A 67 -5.00 -4.17 18.66
N VAL A 68 -5.82 -3.54 17.80
CA VAL A 68 -7.08 -2.92 18.22
C VAL A 68 -8.06 -3.97 18.77
N SER A 69 -8.24 -5.10 18.08
CA SER A 69 -9.14 -6.17 18.55
C SER A 69 -8.67 -6.85 19.84
N SER A 70 -7.37 -6.80 20.15
CA SER A 70 -6.81 -7.37 21.37
C SER A 70 -6.86 -6.42 22.58
N ASP A 71 -7.07 -5.12 22.37
CA ASP A 71 -7.14 -4.07 23.40
C ASP A 71 -8.59 -3.84 23.90
N ASP A 72 -9.58 -4.44 23.23
CA ASP A 72 -11.02 -4.40 23.57
C ASP A 72 -11.51 -5.66 24.33
N ASP A 73 -10.64 -6.66 24.58
CA ASP A 73 -10.85 -7.85 25.46
C ASP A 73 -10.12 -7.69 26.81
#